data_AF-A0A8X6RKA2-F1
#
_entry.id   AF-A0A8X6RKA2-F1
#
_cell.length_a   1.000
_cell.length_b   1.000
_cell.length_c   1.000
_cell.angle_alpha   90.00
_cell.angle_beta   90.00
_cell.angle_gamma   90.00
#
_symmetry.space_group_name_H-M   'P 1'
#
loop_
_entity.id
_entity.type
_entity.pdbx_description
1 polymer ?
#
loop_
_entity_poly.entity_id
_entity_poly.type
_entity_poly.pdbx_seq_one_letter_code
_entity_poly.pdbx_strand_id
1 'polypeptide(L)'
;MSCLRVPPLACAAYDTVTRQNVAIKKLSRPFQNVTHAKRAYREFKLMKLVNHKNIIGLLNAFTPQKTLEDFQDVYLVMELMDANLCQVIQMDLDHERMSYLLYQMLCGIKHLHSAGIIHRDLKPSNIVVKSDCTLKILDFGLARTAGTTFMMTPYVVTRYYRAPEVILGMGYKDNVDIWSVGCIMGEMIRGGVLFPGTDHIDQWNKIIEQLGTPSQEFMKRLQPTVRNYVENRPKYTGYVFEKLFPDVLFPADSSEHSRLKASQARDLLCKMLVIDPEKRISVENALLHPYINVWYDEAEVNAVSSAPAPAPYDHSVDEREHTVQQWKELIYQEVLEYEQTHNTLGIRPVGSHLNSQTDGVIEIDGEADGLVDQSTNGPSNPFNRRR
;
A
#
# COMPACT_ATOMS: atom_id res chain seq x y z
N MET A 1 -7.11 -26.25 -7.06
CA MET A 1 -5.87 -25.81 -7.73
C MET A 1 -5.50 -24.45 -7.19
N SER A 2 -4.61 -24.41 -6.20
CA SER A 2 -4.23 -23.24 -5.42
C SER A 2 -3.00 -22.57 -6.03
N CYS A 3 -3.19 -21.49 -6.78
CA CYS A 3 -2.11 -20.57 -7.11
C CYS A 3 -2.29 -19.30 -6.28
N LEU A 4 -1.44 -19.17 -5.25
CA LEU A 4 -1.03 -17.89 -4.68
C LEU A 4 -0.42 -17.07 -5.82
N ARG A 5 -1.22 -16.28 -6.54
CA ARG A 5 -0.69 -15.32 -7.50
C ARG A 5 -0.18 -14.11 -6.73
N VAL A 6 1.09 -14.21 -6.36
CA VAL A 6 1.95 -13.08 -6.03
C VAL A 6 1.81 -12.02 -7.14
N PRO A 7 1.85 -10.70 -6.86
CA PRO A 7 1.87 -9.68 -7.91
C PRO A 7 2.89 -10.08 -9.00
N PRO A 8 2.61 -9.85 -10.30
CA PRO A 8 3.31 -10.48 -11.43
C PRO A 8 4.85 -10.29 -11.52
N LEU A 9 5.47 -9.60 -10.55
CA LEU A 9 6.89 -9.28 -10.47
C LEU A 9 7.52 -9.57 -9.10
N ALA A 10 6.80 -10.25 -8.21
CA ALA A 10 7.32 -10.67 -6.91
C ALA A 10 7.28 -12.19 -6.74
N CYS A 11 8.25 -12.71 -6.00
CA CYS A 11 8.35 -14.12 -5.64
C CYS A 11 8.24 -14.28 -4.12
N ALA A 12 7.55 -15.31 -3.65
CA ALA A 12 7.65 -15.73 -2.26
C ALA A 12 8.98 -16.49 -2.06
N ALA A 13 9.66 -16.21 -0.95
CA ALA A 13 10.90 -16.89 -0.57
C ALA A 13 10.91 -17.13 0.94
N TYR A 14 11.65 -18.15 1.39
CA TYR A 14 11.94 -18.37 2.80
C TYR A 14 13.33 -17.82 3.11
N ASP A 15 13.40 -16.79 3.95
CA ASP A 15 14.67 -16.26 4.43
C ASP A 15 15.22 -17.20 5.50
N THR A 16 16.29 -17.92 5.15
CA THR A 16 16.93 -18.90 6.02
C THR A 16 17.60 -18.30 7.25
N VAL A 17 17.89 -16.99 7.25
CA VAL A 17 18.58 -16.34 8.36
C VAL A 17 17.57 -15.84 9.41
N THR A 18 16.55 -15.11 8.98
CA THR A 18 15.46 -14.66 9.88
C THR A 18 14.45 -15.75 10.19
N ARG A 19 14.46 -16.85 9.41
CA ARG A 19 13.48 -17.94 9.46
C ARG A 19 12.04 -17.46 9.20
N GLN A 20 11.89 -16.47 8.32
CA GLN A 20 10.60 -15.90 7.97
C GLN A 20 10.35 -15.98 6.46
N ASN A 21 9.08 -16.10 6.08
CA ASN A 21 8.70 -15.98 4.68
C ASN A 21 8.67 -14.51 4.27
N VAL A 22 9.21 -14.21 3.10
CA VAL A 22 9.35 -12.85 2.55
C VAL A 22 8.85 -12.80 1.11
N ALA A 23 8.49 -11.60 0.67
CA ALA A 23 8.20 -11.29 -0.73
C ALA A 23 9.40 -10.55 -1.34
N ILE A 24 9.95 -11.06 -2.44
CA ILE A 24 11.07 -10.44 -3.16
C ILE A 24 10.53 -9.88 -4.48
N LYS A 25 10.52 -8.55 -4.62
CA LYS A 25 10.11 -7.84 -5.84
C LYS A 25 11.34 -7.42 -6.63
N LYS A 26 11.42 -7.84 -7.89
CA LYS A 26 12.43 -7.34 -8.84
C LYS A 26 11.90 -6.11 -9.55
N LEU A 27 12.60 -4.98 -9.48
CA LEU A 27 12.26 -3.81 -10.27
C LEU A 27 12.50 -4.09 -11.76
N SER A 28 11.46 -3.95 -12.58
CA SER A 28 11.53 -4.24 -14.01
C SER A 28 12.15 -3.08 -14.77
N ARG A 29 13.33 -3.30 -15.34
CA ARG A 29 14.05 -2.34 -16.20
C ARG A 29 14.05 -0.90 -15.63
N PRO A 30 14.50 -0.69 -14.38
CA PRO A 30 14.43 0.62 -13.73
C PRO A 30 15.18 1.70 -14.51
N PHE A 31 16.20 1.34 -15.29
CA PHE A 31 17.04 2.29 -16.05
C PHE A 31 16.66 2.41 -17.53
N GLN A 32 15.46 1.97 -17.95
CA GLN A 32 15.05 2.04 -19.36
C GLN A 32 14.95 3.49 -19.88
N ASN A 33 14.46 4.40 -19.04
CA ASN A 33 14.38 5.82 -19.33
C ASN A 33 14.31 6.62 -18.02
N VAL A 34 14.39 7.95 -18.12
CA VAL A 34 14.42 8.87 -16.96
C VAL A 34 13.19 8.68 -16.07
N THR A 35 12.01 8.47 -16.66
CA THR A 35 10.76 8.26 -15.91
C THR A 35 10.78 6.99 -15.07
N HIS A 36 11.26 5.87 -15.63
CA HIS A 36 11.43 4.62 -14.88
C HIS A 36 12.47 4.76 -13.78
N ALA A 37 13.59 5.43 -14.05
CA ALA A 37 14.68 5.56 -13.09
C ALA A 37 14.26 6.44 -11.90
N LYS A 38 13.62 7.57 -12.18
CA LYS A 38 13.04 8.44 -11.15
C LYS A 38 11.96 7.74 -10.33
N ARG A 39 11.11 6.93 -10.98
CA ARG A 39 10.10 6.11 -10.28
C ARG A 39 10.76 5.09 -9.35
N ALA A 40 11.78 4.37 -9.81
CA ALA A 40 12.49 3.36 -9.01
C ALA A 40 13.19 4.00 -7.80
N TYR A 41 13.89 5.12 -7.99
CA TYR A 41 14.54 5.84 -6.90
C TYR A 41 13.53 6.33 -5.86
N ARG A 42 12.42 6.91 -6.31
CA ARG A 42 11.35 7.38 -5.43
C ARG A 42 10.71 6.25 -4.65
N GLU A 43 10.37 5.15 -5.31
CA GLU A 43 9.80 3.97 -4.66
C GLU A 43 10.73 3.48 -3.54
N PHE A 44 12.03 3.38 -3.82
CA PHE A 44 13.03 3.01 -2.83
C PHE A 44 13.12 3.99 -1.64
N LYS A 45 13.20 5.30 -1.94
CA LYS A 45 13.28 6.35 -0.91
C LYS A 45 12.05 6.39 -0.01
N LEU A 46 10.85 6.31 -0.58
CA LEU A 46 9.61 6.33 0.18
C LEU A 46 9.45 5.10 1.06
N MET A 47 9.85 3.92 0.58
CA MET A 47 9.84 2.71 1.39
C MET A 47 10.83 2.75 2.57
N LYS A 48 11.98 3.44 2.43
CA LYS A 48 12.90 3.71 3.55
C LYS A 48 12.33 4.70 4.57
N LEU A 49 11.50 5.62 4.11
CA LEU A 49 10.97 6.72 4.90
C LEU A 49 9.81 6.27 5.81
N VAL A 50 8.95 5.42 5.30
CA VAL A 50 7.65 5.15 5.90
C VAL A 50 7.70 3.90 6.77
N ASN A 51 7.29 4.03 8.03
CA ASN A 51 7.19 2.92 8.96
C ASN A 51 5.85 2.96 9.70
N HIS A 52 4.91 2.15 9.23
CA HIS A 52 3.58 2.04 9.79
C HIS A 52 3.03 0.63 9.59
N LYS A 53 2.28 0.10 10.55
CA LYS A 53 1.78 -1.29 10.48
C LYS A 53 0.87 -1.54 9.27
N ASN A 54 0.17 -0.52 8.78
CA ASN A 54 -0.70 -0.60 7.60
C ASN A 54 -0.03 -0.19 6.29
N ILE A 55 1.30 -0.11 6.30
CA ILE A 55 2.12 0.17 5.13
C ILE A 55 3.16 -0.94 5.01
N ILE A 56 3.46 -1.37 3.78
CA ILE A 56 4.44 -2.43 3.60
C ILE A 56 5.84 -1.95 4.00
N GLY A 57 6.49 -2.71 4.87
CA GLY A 57 7.86 -2.44 5.29
C GLY A 57 8.86 -3.00 4.28
N LEU A 58 9.93 -2.24 4.02
CA LEU A 58 11.13 -2.75 3.38
C LEU A 58 11.97 -3.47 4.44
N LEU A 59 12.22 -4.77 4.24
CA LEU A 59 13.05 -5.57 5.12
C LEU A 59 14.52 -5.54 4.70
N ASN A 60 14.76 -5.61 3.38
CA ASN A 60 16.09 -5.53 2.78
C ASN A 60 15.98 -5.06 1.33
N ALA A 61 17.09 -4.64 0.74
CA ALA A 61 17.20 -4.43 -0.70
C ALA A 61 18.62 -4.70 -1.16
N PHE A 62 18.76 -5.30 -2.34
CA PHE A 62 20.06 -5.71 -2.85
C PHE A 62 20.11 -5.70 -4.38
N THR A 63 21.34 -5.78 -4.89
CA THR A 63 21.65 -6.05 -6.29
C THR A 63 22.65 -7.20 -6.38
N PRO A 64 22.49 -8.15 -7.33
CA PRO A 64 23.48 -9.19 -7.53
C PRO A 64 24.77 -8.65 -8.20
N GLN A 65 24.70 -7.48 -8.86
CA GLN A 65 25.83 -6.89 -9.57
C GLN A 65 26.77 -6.13 -8.62
N LYS A 66 28.09 -6.23 -8.86
CA LYS A 66 29.15 -5.72 -7.96
C LYS A 66 29.76 -4.38 -8.39
N THR A 67 29.46 -3.94 -9.60
CA THR A 67 29.99 -2.71 -10.21
C THR A 67 28.83 -1.84 -10.68
N LEU A 68 29.06 -0.53 -10.75
CA LEU A 68 28.07 0.41 -11.26
C LEU A 68 27.84 0.20 -12.76
N GLU A 69 28.87 -0.20 -13.50
CA GLU A 69 28.81 -0.49 -14.92
C GLU A 69 27.77 -1.60 -15.20
N ASP A 70 27.86 -2.70 -14.46
CA ASP A 70 26.99 -3.88 -14.65
C ASP A 70 25.63 -3.76 -13.96
N PHE A 71 25.44 -2.77 -13.08
CA PHE A 71 24.23 -2.61 -12.30
C PHE A 71 22.98 -2.45 -13.19
N GLN A 72 22.03 -3.38 -13.05
CA GLN A 72 20.79 -3.39 -13.85
C GLN A 72 19.56 -3.78 -13.02
N ASP A 73 19.76 -4.59 -11.99
CA ASP A 73 18.67 -5.19 -11.24
C ASP A 73 18.65 -4.70 -9.80
N VAL A 74 17.46 -4.35 -9.32
CA VAL A 74 17.21 -4.02 -7.92
C VAL A 74 16.15 -4.98 -7.40
N TYR A 75 16.45 -5.61 -6.27
CA TYR A 75 15.53 -6.50 -5.56
C TYR A 75 15.13 -5.85 -4.24
N LEU A 76 13.83 -5.78 -3.99
CA LEU A 76 13.24 -5.27 -2.75
C LEU A 76 12.66 -6.45 -1.99
N VAL A 77 13.11 -6.67 -0.75
CA VAL A 77 12.62 -7.71 0.15
C VAL A 77 11.63 -7.07 1.10
N MET A 78 10.42 -7.62 1.15
CA MET A 78 9.30 -7.11 1.92
C MET A 78 8.65 -8.23 2.72
N GLU A 79 7.80 -7.86 3.66
CA GLU A 79 6.92 -8.81 4.35
C GLU A 79 6.04 -9.59 3.35
N LEU A 80 5.95 -10.91 3.53
CA LEU A 80 5.03 -11.73 2.75
C LEU A 80 3.59 -11.58 3.27
N MET A 81 2.66 -11.36 2.36
CA MET A 81 1.23 -11.24 2.62
C MET A 81 0.48 -12.35 1.87
N ASP A 82 -0.69 -12.74 2.37
CA ASP A 82 -1.40 -13.93 1.89
C ASP A 82 -2.14 -13.67 0.56
N ALA A 83 -2.72 -12.47 0.42
CA ALA A 83 -3.58 -12.11 -0.70
C ALA A 83 -3.53 -10.61 -0.99
N ASN A 84 -4.01 -10.22 -2.18
CA ASN A 84 -4.37 -8.83 -2.45
C ASN A 84 -5.89 -8.62 -2.27
N LEU A 85 -6.30 -7.36 -2.19
CA LEU A 85 -7.69 -7.00 -1.93
C LEU A 85 -8.63 -7.39 -3.08
N CYS A 86 -8.13 -7.60 -4.31
CA CYS A 86 -8.97 -8.11 -5.41
C CYS A 86 -9.57 -9.48 -5.06
N GLN A 87 -8.82 -10.33 -4.36
CA GLN A 87 -9.30 -11.65 -3.94
C GLN A 87 -10.31 -11.53 -2.80
N VAL A 88 -10.09 -10.59 -1.88
CA VAL A 88 -10.95 -10.33 -0.73
C VAL A 88 -12.31 -9.78 -1.15
N ILE A 89 -12.34 -8.91 -2.17
CA ILE A 89 -13.58 -8.33 -2.73
C ILE A 89 -14.53 -9.40 -3.28
N GLN A 90 -14.02 -10.56 -3.67
CA GLN A 90 -14.84 -11.68 -4.17
C GLN A 90 -15.38 -12.58 -3.05
N MET A 91 -15.08 -12.27 -1.79
CA MET A 91 -15.56 -12.99 -0.62
C MET A 91 -16.75 -12.24 0.01
N ASP A 92 -17.62 -12.98 0.70
CA ASP A 92 -18.66 -12.38 1.53
C ASP A 92 -18.03 -11.81 2.81
N LEU A 93 -17.89 -10.48 2.85
CA LEU A 93 -17.38 -9.75 4.01
C LEU A 93 -18.55 -9.26 4.86
N ASP A 94 -18.52 -9.50 6.17
CA ASP A 94 -19.41 -8.83 7.10
C ASP A 94 -19.00 -7.36 7.34
N HIS A 95 -19.86 -6.62 8.03
CA HIS A 95 -19.60 -5.22 8.36
C HIS A 95 -18.33 -5.03 9.19
N GLU A 96 -18.03 -5.95 10.11
CA GLU A 96 -16.84 -5.87 10.97
C GLU A 96 -15.56 -5.95 10.15
N ARG A 97 -15.42 -6.96 9.29
CA ARG A 97 -14.26 -7.12 8.41
C ARG A 97 -14.14 -5.97 7.43
N MET A 98 -15.25 -5.57 6.79
CA MET A 98 -15.23 -4.46 5.83
C MET A 98 -14.78 -3.14 6.49
N SER A 99 -15.39 -2.79 7.62
CA SER A 99 -15.03 -1.57 8.37
C SER A 99 -13.61 -1.62 8.92
N TYR A 100 -13.13 -2.78 9.37
CA TYR A 100 -11.77 -2.94 9.88
C TYR A 100 -10.71 -2.81 8.77
N LEU A 101 -10.98 -3.35 7.57
CA LEU A 101 -10.11 -3.14 6.41
C LEU A 101 -10.08 -1.65 6.01
N LEU A 102 -11.24 -0.98 6.01
CA LEU A 102 -11.33 0.47 5.72
C LEU A 102 -10.60 1.32 6.77
N TYR A 103 -10.75 0.99 8.04
CA TYR A 103 -10.02 1.63 9.13
C TYR A 103 -8.50 1.56 8.91
N GLN A 104 -7.98 0.35 8.65
CA GLN A 104 -6.56 0.13 8.39
C GLN A 104 -6.06 0.86 7.14
N MET A 105 -6.86 0.90 6.07
CA MET A 105 -6.56 1.71 4.88
C MET A 105 -6.43 3.19 5.24
N LEU A 106 -7.40 3.73 6.00
CA LEU A 106 -7.42 5.13 6.41
C LEU A 106 -6.24 5.49 7.34
N CYS A 107 -5.85 4.61 8.27
CA CYS A 107 -4.65 4.81 9.10
C CYS A 107 -3.37 4.85 8.25
N GLY A 108 -3.20 3.91 7.31
CA GLY A 108 -2.07 3.92 6.38
C GLY A 108 -2.03 5.20 5.53
N ILE A 109 -3.17 5.63 5.00
CA ILE A 109 -3.28 6.86 4.21
C ILE A 109 -2.95 8.09 5.05
N LYS A 110 -3.49 8.19 6.27
CA LYS A 110 -3.19 9.29 7.19
C LYS A 110 -1.70 9.40 7.48
N HIS A 111 -1.04 8.25 7.74
CA HIS A 111 0.39 8.23 7.98
C HIS A 111 1.18 8.73 6.76
N LEU A 112 0.80 8.34 5.53
CA LEU A 112 1.41 8.87 4.31
C LEU A 112 1.20 10.39 4.18
N HIS A 113 -0.02 10.86 4.40
CA HIS A 113 -0.36 12.29 4.31
C HIS A 113 0.42 13.12 5.35
N SER A 114 0.62 12.58 6.55
CA SER A 114 1.44 13.22 7.61
C SER A 114 2.91 13.39 7.21
N ALA A 115 3.43 12.51 6.35
CA ALA A 115 4.78 12.59 5.78
C ALA A 115 4.84 13.41 4.47
N GLY A 116 3.74 14.06 4.08
CA GLY A 116 3.64 14.86 2.85
C GLY A 116 3.50 14.03 1.56
N ILE A 117 3.13 12.75 1.69
CA ILE A 117 3.05 11.79 0.57
C ILE A 117 1.58 11.54 0.23
N ILE A 118 1.16 11.87 -1.00
CA ILE A 118 -0.15 11.47 -1.52
C ILE A 118 0.03 10.25 -2.44
N HIS A 119 -0.78 9.21 -2.24
CA HIS A 119 -0.59 7.93 -2.92
C HIS A 119 -1.01 7.97 -4.40
N ARG A 120 -2.23 8.44 -4.70
CA ARG A 120 -2.83 8.68 -6.03
C ARG A 120 -3.06 7.48 -6.95
N ASP A 121 -2.55 6.29 -6.60
CA ASP A 121 -2.81 5.04 -7.32
C ASP A 121 -3.31 3.93 -6.37
N LEU A 122 -4.13 4.30 -5.38
CA LEU A 122 -4.79 3.32 -4.52
C LEU A 122 -5.79 2.51 -5.36
N LYS A 123 -5.64 1.20 -5.30
CA LYS A 123 -6.49 0.22 -5.99
C LYS A 123 -6.35 -1.14 -5.30
N PRO A 124 -7.32 -2.05 -5.46
CA PRO A 124 -7.29 -3.33 -4.76
C PRO A 124 -6.02 -4.17 -4.97
N SER A 125 -5.38 -4.09 -6.14
CA SER A 125 -4.13 -4.82 -6.41
C SER A 125 -2.91 -4.27 -5.67
N ASN A 126 -2.97 -3.01 -5.20
CA ASN A 126 -1.90 -2.35 -4.43
C ASN A 126 -2.19 -2.40 -2.92
N ILE A 127 -3.16 -3.20 -2.50
CA ILE A 127 -3.50 -3.40 -1.11
C ILE A 127 -3.44 -4.90 -0.85
N VAL A 128 -2.67 -5.28 0.15
CA VAL A 128 -2.44 -6.68 0.52
C VAL A 128 -2.93 -6.95 1.91
N VAL A 129 -3.39 -8.18 2.12
CA VAL A 129 -3.98 -8.62 3.38
C VAL A 129 -3.40 -9.96 3.83
N LYS A 130 -3.51 -10.21 5.13
CA LYS A 130 -3.32 -11.53 5.74
C LYS A 130 -4.67 -12.15 6.13
N SER A 131 -4.62 -13.44 6.41
CA SER A 131 -5.73 -14.26 6.90
C SER A 131 -6.31 -13.79 8.23
N ASP A 132 -5.53 -13.05 9.04
CA ASP A 132 -5.98 -12.39 10.28
C ASP A 132 -6.62 -11.00 10.05
N CYS A 133 -6.93 -10.65 8.80
CA CYS A 133 -7.46 -9.35 8.37
C CYS A 133 -6.49 -8.17 8.55
N THR A 134 -5.20 -8.39 8.79
CA THR A 134 -4.19 -7.32 8.72
C THR A 134 -4.06 -6.82 7.29
N LEU A 135 -4.06 -5.51 7.09
CA LEU A 135 -3.95 -4.86 5.78
C LEU A 135 -2.70 -3.97 5.68
N LYS A 136 -2.01 -4.03 4.54
CA LYS A 136 -0.89 -3.15 4.20
C LYS A 136 -1.02 -2.56 2.78
N ILE A 137 -0.70 -1.29 2.66
CA ILE A 137 -0.63 -0.57 1.37
C ILE A 137 0.72 -0.81 0.70
N LEU A 138 0.71 -1.07 -0.62
CA LEU A 138 1.88 -1.26 -1.50
C LEU A 138 2.08 -0.09 -2.48
N ASP A 139 3.25 -0.08 -3.14
CA ASP A 139 3.56 0.63 -4.40
C ASP A 139 3.40 2.16 -4.37
N PHE A 140 4.47 2.85 -3.96
CA PHE A 140 4.58 4.30 -4.02
C PHE A 140 5.07 4.85 -5.38
N GLY A 141 5.16 4.02 -6.43
CA GLY A 141 5.74 4.43 -7.71
C GLY A 141 5.02 5.60 -8.40
N LEU A 142 3.74 5.83 -8.05
CA LEU A 142 2.96 6.99 -8.50
C LEU A 142 2.70 8.03 -7.41
N ALA A 143 3.20 7.82 -6.20
CA ALA A 143 3.09 8.79 -5.11
C ALA A 143 3.80 10.10 -5.47
N ARG A 144 3.23 11.22 -5.02
CA ARG A 144 3.77 12.58 -5.21
C ARG A 144 3.42 13.45 -4.01
N THR A 145 4.11 14.57 -3.92
CA THR A 145 3.78 15.66 -3.00
C THR A 145 2.44 16.30 -3.32
N ALA A 146 1.76 16.75 -2.26
CA ALA A 146 0.62 17.67 -2.34
C ALA A 146 0.95 18.93 -3.17
N GLY A 147 0.06 19.33 -4.08
CA GLY A 147 0.19 20.58 -4.84
C GLY A 147 1.01 20.51 -6.13
N THR A 148 1.56 19.36 -6.53
CA THR A 148 2.26 19.22 -7.82
C THR A 148 1.29 18.99 -8.98
N THR A 149 1.22 19.93 -9.92
CA THR A 149 0.29 19.96 -11.08
C THR A 149 0.69 19.06 -12.26
N PHE A 150 1.53 18.05 -12.03
CA PHE A 150 2.05 17.22 -13.11
C PHE A 150 0.97 16.30 -13.68
N MET A 151 0.64 16.49 -14.95
CA MET A 151 -0.25 15.60 -15.72
C MET A 151 0.32 14.18 -15.76
N MET A 152 -0.52 13.18 -15.48
CA MET A 152 -0.12 11.78 -15.64
C MET A 152 0.13 11.47 -17.11
N THR A 153 1.19 10.71 -17.40
CA THR A 153 1.42 10.17 -18.73
C THR A 153 0.32 9.16 -19.08
N PRO A 154 -0.22 9.18 -20.31
CA PRO A 154 -1.21 8.22 -20.77
C PRO A 154 -0.51 6.88 -21.03
N TYR A 155 -0.37 6.05 -20.00
CA TYR A 155 0.00 4.65 -20.14
C TYR A 155 -1.10 3.77 -19.56
N VAL A 156 -1.25 2.58 -20.16
CA VAL A 156 -2.26 1.55 -19.89
C VAL A 156 -2.15 1.07 -18.44
N VAL A 157 -2.80 1.81 -17.53
CA VAL A 157 -2.94 1.49 -16.10
C VAL A 157 -4.41 1.61 -15.74
N THR A 158 -4.86 0.74 -14.84
CA THR A 158 -6.22 0.77 -14.27
C THR A 158 -6.56 2.15 -13.73
N ARG A 159 -7.53 2.83 -14.38
CA ARG A 159 -7.96 4.20 -14.02
C ARG A 159 -9.21 4.27 -13.15
N TYR A 160 -9.81 3.11 -12.86
CA TYR A 160 -11.15 2.99 -12.25
C TYR A 160 -11.27 3.63 -10.87
N TYR A 161 -10.15 3.75 -10.16
CA TYR A 161 -10.05 4.30 -8.81
C TYR A 161 -9.50 5.73 -8.77
N ARG A 162 -9.21 6.35 -9.93
CA ARG A 162 -8.68 7.72 -10.00
C ARG A 162 -9.80 8.73 -9.74
N ALA A 163 -9.49 9.73 -8.93
CA ALA A 163 -10.42 10.81 -8.62
C ALA A 163 -10.72 11.71 -9.83
N PRO A 164 -11.89 12.38 -9.85
CA PRO A 164 -12.26 13.34 -10.89
C PRO A 164 -11.19 14.39 -11.17
N GLU A 165 -10.62 14.99 -10.13
CA GLU A 165 -9.57 16.00 -10.24
C GLU A 165 -8.30 15.46 -10.93
N VAL A 166 -7.99 14.16 -10.78
CA VAL A 166 -6.87 13.51 -11.47
C VAL A 166 -7.22 13.24 -12.94
N ILE A 167 -8.46 12.81 -13.22
CA ILE A 167 -8.92 12.53 -14.58
C ILE A 167 -9.02 13.81 -15.41
N LEU A 168 -9.47 14.91 -14.79
CA LEU A 168 -9.68 16.21 -15.42
C LEU A 168 -8.46 17.13 -15.38
N GLY A 169 -7.34 16.69 -14.79
CA GLY A 169 -6.09 17.46 -14.74
C GLY A 169 -6.18 18.72 -13.87
N MET A 170 -6.97 18.68 -12.80
CA MET A 170 -7.05 19.74 -11.79
C MET A 170 -5.90 19.63 -10.78
N GLY A 171 -5.67 20.70 -10.02
CA GLY A 171 -4.91 20.58 -8.77
C GLY A 171 -5.66 19.69 -7.78
N TYR A 172 -4.92 18.92 -6.97
CA TYR A 172 -5.48 17.96 -6.02
C TYR A 172 -4.84 18.13 -4.64
N LYS A 173 -5.57 17.66 -3.62
CA LYS A 173 -5.15 17.59 -2.22
C LYS A 173 -5.07 16.14 -1.76
N ASP A 174 -4.73 15.93 -0.50
CA ASP A 174 -4.67 14.65 0.20
C ASP A 174 -5.95 13.80 0.05
N ASN A 175 -7.14 14.42 0.11
CA ASN A 175 -8.43 13.74 -0.03
C ASN A 175 -8.72 13.18 -1.45
N VAL A 176 -7.76 13.27 -2.39
CA VAL A 176 -7.78 12.50 -3.63
C VAL A 176 -7.78 11.00 -3.36
N ASP A 177 -7.06 10.55 -2.32
CA ASP A 177 -6.98 9.14 -1.93
C ASP A 177 -8.30 8.63 -1.34
N ILE A 178 -9.12 9.52 -0.75
CA ILE A 178 -10.46 9.18 -0.24
C ILE A 178 -11.41 8.75 -1.36
N TRP A 179 -11.31 9.35 -2.54
CA TRP A 179 -12.08 8.88 -3.69
C TRP A 179 -11.76 7.43 -4.03
N SER A 180 -10.47 7.08 -4.05
CA SER A 180 -10.03 5.72 -4.34
C SER A 180 -10.53 4.73 -3.28
N VAL A 181 -10.49 5.11 -2.00
CA VAL A 181 -11.08 4.31 -0.90
C VAL A 181 -12.59 4.14 -1.10
N GLY A 182 -13.31 5.19 -1.49
CA GLY A 182 -14.73 5.11 -1.83
C GLY A 182 -15.01 4.14 -2.98
N CYS A 183 -14.19 4.17 -4.04
CA CYS A 183 -14.31 3.20 -5.14
C CYS A 183 -14.07 1.76 -4.67
N ILE A 184 -13.06 1.54 -3.83
CA ILE A 184 -12.73 0.23 -3.25
C ILE A 184 -13.87 -0.26 -2.36
N MET A 185 -14.39 0.59 -1.47
CA MET A 185 -15.53 0.26 -0.59
C MET A 185 -16.78 -0.08 -1.40
N GLY A 186 -17.12 0.72 -2.41
CA GLY A 186 -18.28 0.42 -3.24
C GLY A 186 -18.10 -0.86 -4.06
N GLU A 187 -16.87 -1.18 -4.48
CA GLU A 187 -16.56 -2.45 -5.12
C GLU A 187 -16.65 -3.65 -4.16
N MET A 188 -16.23 -3.51 -2.89
CA MET A 188 -16.47 -4.52 -1.85
C MET A 188 -17.95 -4.81 -1.63
N ILE A 189 -18.81 -3.79 -1.73
CA ILE A 189 -20.26 -3.95 -1.55
C ILE A 189 -20.92 -4.54 -2.81
N ARG A 190 -20.49 -4.12 -4.01
CA ARG A 190 -21.10 -4.53 -5.28
C ARG A 190 -20.50 -5.79 -5.89
N GLY A 191 -19.34 -6.25 -5.40
CA GLY A 191 -18.55 -7.33 -5.98
C GLY A 191 -17.89 -6.99 -7.32
N GLY A 192 -17.97 -5.73 -7.77
CA GLY A 192 -17.49 -5.31 -9.09
C GLY A 192 -17.16 -3.83 -9.19
N VAL A 193 -16.24 -3.51 -10.10
CA VAL A 193 -15.72 -2.16 -10.33
C VAL A 193 -16.86 -1.15 -10.56
N LEU A 194 -16.84 -0.03 -9.83
CA LEU A 194 -17.88 1.00 -9.93
C LEU A 194 -17.87 1.75 -11.27
N PHE A 195 -16.68 2.16 -11.71
CA PHE A 195 -16.49 3.04 -12.87
C PHE A 195 -15.48 2.42 -13.86
N PRO A 196 -15.88 1.42 -14.66
CA PRO A 196 -14.98 0.70 -15.56
C PRO A 196 -14.76 1.46 -16.89
N GLY A 197 -14.09 2.61 -16.85
CA GLY A 197 -13.86 3.46 -18.03
C GLY A 197 -12.72 2.96 -18.94
N THR A 198 -13.01 2.80 -20.23
CA THR A 198 -12.04 2.34 -21.24
C THR A 198 -10.93 3.37 -21.53
N ASP A 199 -11.21 4.66 -21.36
CA ASP A 199 -10.26 5.78 -21.43
C ASP A 199 -10.63 6.91 -20.44
N HIS A 200 -9.97 8.07 -20.50
CA HIS A 200 -10.27 9.20 -19.60
C HIS A 200 -11.66 9.80 -19.82
N ILE A 201 -12.14 9.78 -21.06
CA ILE A 201 -13.44 10.33 -21.46
C ILE A 201 -14.55 9.40 -20.96
N ASP A 202 -14.43 8.10 -21.23
CA ASP A 202 -15.39 7.10 -20.79
C ASP A 202 -15.39 6.98 -19.26
N GLN A 203 -14.22 7.04 -18.60
CA GLN A 203 -14.14 7.09 -17.14
C GLN A 203 -14.94 8.24 -16.55
N TRP A 204 -14.82 9.44 -17.11
CA TRP A 204 -15.61 10.59 -16.69
C TRP A 204 -17.11 10.37 -16.90
N ASN A 205 -17.51 9.83 -18.06
CA ASN A 205 -18.92 9.52 -18.35
C ASN A 205 -19.50 8.53 -17.33
N LYS A 206 -18.79 7.44 -17.01
CA LYS A 206 -19.23 6.47 -16.00
C LYS A 206 -19.44 7.10 -14.62
N ILE A 207 -18.62 8.10 -14.25
CA ILE A 207 -18.76 8.82 -12.99
C ILE A 207 -20.04 9.66 -12.99
N ILE A 208 -20.24 10.52 -13.98
CA ILE A 208 -21.38 11.45 -14.01
C ILE A 208 -22.72 10.77 -14.29
N GLU A 209 -22.73 9.65 -15.02
CA GLU A 209 -23.93 8.82 -15.24
C GLU A 209 -24.48 8.28 -13.92
N GLN A 210 -23.60 8.00 -12.94
CA GLN A 210 -23.96 7.43 -11.65
C GLN A 210 -24.18 8.51 -10.58
N LEU A 211 -23.26 9.48 -10.47
CA LEU A 211 -23.24 10.49 -9.40
C LEU A 211 -23.86 11.84 -9.81
N GLY A 212 -24.19 12.01 -11.08
CA GLY A 212 -24.74 13.24 -11.64
C GLY A 212 -23.69 14.22 -12.14
N THR A 213 -24.14 15.21 -12.90
CA THR A 213 -23.31 16.30 -13.40
C THR A 213 -22.92 17.24 -12.24
N PRO A 214 -21.64 17.59 -12.08
CA PRO A 214 -21.19 18.43 -10.96
C PRO A 214 -21.73 19.87 -11.05
N SER A 215 -21.60 20.62 -9.95
CA SER A 215 -22.06 22.00 -9.87
C SER A 215 -21.28 22.94 -10.79
N GLN A 216 -21.87 24.09 -11.09
CA GLN A 216 -21.20 25.16 -11.84
C GLN A 216 -19.96 25.69 -11.10
N GLU A 217 -19.95 25.68 -9.77
CA GLU A 217 -18.78 26.06 -8.96
C GLU A 217 -17.59 25.13 -9.19
N PHE A 218 -17.84 23.82 -9.28
CA PHE A 218 -16.81 22.85 -9.63
C PHE A 218 -16.30 23.10 -11.05
N MET A 219 -17.19 23.24 -12.03
CA MET A 219 -16.80 23.42 -13.44
C MET A 219 -16.00 24.71 -13.67
N LYS A 220 -16.26 25.77 -12.90
CA LYS A 220 -15.48 27.03 -12.96
C LYS A 220 -14.00 26.87 -12.60
N ARG A 221 -13.63 25.83 -11.82
CA ARG A 221 -12.23 25.55 -11.45
C ARG A 221 -11.48 24.70 -12.48
N LEU A 222 -12.16 24.25 -13.54
CA LEU A 222 -11.55 23.49 -14.63
C LEU A 222 -10.80 24.40 -15.60
N GLN A 223 -9.76 23.85 -16.23
CA GLN A 223 -9.09 24.51 -17.36
C GLN A 223 -10.08 24.75 -18.51
N PRO A 224 -9.98 25.85 -19.28
CA PRO A 224 -11.00 26.24 -20.26
C PRO A 224 -11.39 25.14 -21.27
N THR A 225 -10.42 24.39 -21.78
CA THR A 225 -10.66 23.30 -22.74
C THR A 225 -11.42 22.13 -22.10
N VAL A 226 -11.00 21.72 -20.89
CA VAL A 226 -11.64 20.65 -20.11
C VAL A 226 -13.04 21.09 -19.67
N ARG A 227 -13.20 22.35 -19.27
CA ARG A 227 -14.49 22.93 -18.89
C ARG A 227 -15.50 22.86 -20.02
N ASN A 228 -15.14 23.34 -21.20
CA ASN A 228 -15.99 23.27 -22.39
C ASN A 228 -16.38 21.82 -22.71
N TYR A 229 -15.45 20.88 -22.57
CA TYR A 229 -15.74 19.47 -22.74
C TYR A 229 -16.78 18.96 -21.73
N VAL A 230 -16.61 19.26 -20.44
CA VAL A 230 -17.52 18.81 -19.37
C VAL A 230 -18.90 19.45 -19.49
N GLU A 231 -18.98 20.76 -19.78
CA GLU A 231 -20.24 21.51 -19.90
C GLU A 231 -21.09 21.06 -21.10
N ASN A 232 -20.45 20.54 -22.16
CA ASN A 232 -21.13 20.03 -23.35
C ASN A 232 -21.58 18.55 -23.22
N ARG A 233 -21.36 17.90 -22.07
CA ARG A 233 -21.88 16.55 -21.83
C ARG A 233 -23.37 16.57 -21.47
N PRO A 234 -24.10 15.47 -21.73
CA PRO A 234 -25.48 15.33 -21.25
C PRO A 234 -25.55 15.57 -19.74
N LYS A 235 -26.59 16.29 -19.30
CA LYS A 235 -26.83 16.53 -17.88
C LYS A 235 -27.47 15.30 -17.26
N TYR A 236 -26.82 14.76 -16.25
CA TYR A 236 -27.32 13.63 -15.46
C TYR A 236 -27.69 14.12 -14.07
N THR A 237 -28.82 13.65 -13.56
CA THR A 237 -29.22 13.89 -12.16
C THR A 237 -28.43 13.04 -11.18
N GLY A 238 -27.85 11.94 -11.64
CA GLY A 238 -27.29 10.88 -10.80
C GLY A 238 -28.37 10.02 -10.17
N TYR A 239 -27.94 8.97 -9.47
CA TYR A 239 -28.77 8.13 -8.64
C TYR A 239 -28.51 8.42 -7.15
N VAL A 240 -29.55 8.30 -6.34
CA VAL A 240 -29.39 8.29 -4.88
C VAL A 240 -28.61 7.05 -4.43
N PHE A 241 -27.87 7.15 -3.33
CA PHE A 241 -26.97 6.07 -2.88
C PHE A 241 -27.73 4.80 -2.48
N GLU A 242 -29.00 4.90 -2.07
CA GLU A 242 -29.87 3.75 -1.81
C GLU A 242 -30.16 2.95 -3.08
N LYS A 243 -30.13 3.59 -4.25
CA LYS A 243 -30.30 2.93 -5.54
C LYS A 243 -28.98 2.37 -6.08
N LEU A 244 -27.87 3.07 -5.85
CA LEU A 244 -26.53 2.59 -6.22
C LEU A 244 -26.09 1.41 -5.35
N PHE A 245 -26.45 1.45 -4.07
CA PHE A 245 -26.11 0.49 -3.02
C PHE A 245 -27.39 0.17 -2.22
N PRO A 246 -28.30 -0.65 -2.75
CA PRO A 246 -29.49 -1.08 -2.04
C PRO A 246 -29.14 -2.02 -0.87
N ASP A 247 -30.02 -2.10 0.13
CA ASP A 247 -29.79 -2.88 1.37
C ASP A 247 -29.44 -4.35 1.09
N VAL A 248 -29.96 -4.93 0.00
CA VAL A 248 -29.69 -6.32 -0.41
C VAL A 248 -28.22 -6.60 -0.75
N LEU A 249 -27.42 -5.57 -1.06
CA LEU A 249 -25.98 -5.71 -1.32
C LEU A 249 -25.14 -5.66 -0.04
N PHE A 250 -25.72 -5.21 1.06
CA PHE A 250 -25.01 -5.17 2.32
C PHE A 250 -25.14 -6.51 3.04
N PRO A 251 -24.13 -6.88 3.83
CA PRO A 251 -24.22 -8.03 4.71
C PRO A 251 -25.44 -7.89 5.62
N ALA A 252 -26.15 -9.00 5.85
CA ALA A 252 -27.21 -8.99 6.84
C ALA A 252 -26.63 -8.57 8.20
N ASP A 253 -27.34 -7.70 8.92
CA ASP A 253 -26.98 -7.34 10.29
C ASP A 253 -26.83 -8.62 11.11
N SER A 254 -25.59 -8.94 11.50
CA SER A 254 -25.24 -10.18 12.22
C SER A 254 -25.96 -10.29 13.58
N SER A 255 -26.48 -9.17 14.10
CA SER A 255 -27.46 -9.11 15.18
C SER A 255 -28.12 -7.71 15.24
N GLU A 256 -29.31 -7.59 15.86
CA GLU A 256 -29.89 -6.26 16.18
C GLU A 256 -28.93 -5.38 17.00
N HIS A 257 -28.02 -6.01 17.76
CA HIS A 257 -27.02 -5.37 18.62
C HIS A 257 -25.71 -5.03 17.89
N SER A 258 -25.58 -5.29 16.59
CA SER A 258 -24.41 -4.87 15.82
C SER A 258 -24.30 -3.35 15.83
N ARG A 259 -23.17 -2.83 16.29
CA ARG A 259 -22.84 -1.39 16.27
C ARG A 259 -22.70 -0.83 14.86
N LEU A 260 -22.44 -1.72 13.90
CA LEU A 260 -22.23 -1.42 12.49
C LEU A 260 -23.45 -1.79 11.67
N LYS A 261 -23.90 -0.86 10.82
CA LYS A 261 -25.12 -0.99 10.01
C LYS A 261 -24.88 -0.62 8.55
N ALA A 262 -25.67 -1.20 7.65
CA ALA A 262 -25.68 -0.86 6.23
C ALA A 262 -25.90 0.64 5.95
N SER A 263 -26.76 1.31 6.74
CA SER A 263 -27.01 2.74 6.62
C SER A 263 -25.76 3.58 6.89
N GLN A 264 -24.95 3.22 7.89
CA GLN A 264 -23.70 3.89 8.20
C GLN A 264 -22.64 3.65 7.11
N ALA A 265 -22.59 2.43 6.55
CA ALA A 265 -21.70 2.12 5.43
C ALA A 265 -22.05 2.97 4.20
N ARG A 266 -23.34 3.05 3.85
CA ARG A 266 -23.84 3.88 2.74
C ARG A 266 -23.57 5.37 2.95
N ASP A 267 -23.77 5.86 4.17
CA ASP A 267 -23.51 7.25 4.54
C ASP A 267 -22.01 7.61 4.48
N LEU A 268 -21.12 6.70 4.87
CA LEU A 268 -19.68 6.89 4.66
C LEU A 268 -19.36 6.97 3.15
N LEU A 269 -19.92 6.04 2.39
CA LEU A 269 -19.68 5.94 0.96
C LEU A 269 -20.16 7.18 0.19
N CYS A 270 -21.29 7.77 0.59
CA CYS A 270 -21.81 8.99 -0.02
C CYS A 270 -20.93 10.22 0.26
N LYS A 271 -20.22 10.24 1.40
CA LYS A 271 -19.26 11.28 1.77
C LYS A 271 -17.88 11.11 1.10
N MET A 272 -17.52 9.87 0.74
CA MET A 272 -16.28 9.55 0.01
C MET A 272 -16.42 9.74 -1.50
N LEU A 273 -17.51 9.25 -2.11
CA LEU A 273 -17.79 9.32 -3.54
C LEU A 273 -18.43 10.66 -3.93
N VAL A 274 -17.74 11.75 -3.61
CA VAL A 274 -18.13 13.12 -3.95
C VAL A 274 -17.20 13.64 -5.05
N ILE A 275 -17.79 14.10 -6.17
CA ILE A 275 -17.03 14.59 -7.32
C ILE A 275 -16.16 15.79 -6.95
N ASP A 276 -16.76 16.74 -6.23
CA ASP A 276 -16.08 17.95 -5.80
C ASP A 276 -15.14 17.67 -4.61
N PRO A 277 -13.81 17.78 -4.77
CA PRO A 277 -12.89 17.52 -3.67
C PRO A 277 -13.05 18.51 -2.50
N GLU A 278 -13.64 19.69 -2.70
CA GLU A 278 -13.89 20.63 -1.58
C GLU A 278 -15.06 20.20 -0.70
N LYS A 279 -15.90 19.28 -1.17
CA LYS A 279 -17.06 18.73 -0.45
C LYS A 279 -16.86 17.28 -0.01
N ARG A 280 -15.76 16.66 -0.43
CA ARG A 280 -15.40 15.27 -0.10
C ARG A 280 -14.85 15.21 1.32
N ILE A 281 -15.26 14.18 2.07
CA ILE A 281 -14.78 13.94 3.44
C ILE A 281 -13.24 13.84 3.48
N SER A 282 -12.62 14.37 4.54
CA SER A 282 -11.19 14.20 4.80
C SER A 282 -10.90 12.83 5.43
N VAL A 283 -9.63 12.45 5.49
CA VAL A 283 -9.19 11.21 6.14
C VAL A 283 -9.52 11.23 7.63
N GLU A 284 -9.28 12.36 8.30
CA GLU A 284 -9.60 12.56 9.72
C GLU A 284 -11.09 12.36 10.01
N ASN A 285 -11.94 12.98 9.20
CA ASN A 285 -13.38 12.88 9.38
C ASN A 285 -13.91 11.48 9.03
N ALA A 286 -13.27 10.79 8.07
CA ALA A 286 -13.61 9.41 7.75
C ALA A 286 -13.24 8.44 8.89
N LEU A 287 -12.11 8.65 9.57
CA LEU A 287 -11.72 7.87 10.75
C LEU A 287 -12.68 8.05 11.93
N LEU A 288 -13.24 9.25 12.08
CA LEU A 288 -14.25 9.56 13.11
C LEU A 288 -15.68 9.17 12.70
N HIS A 289 -15.89 8.66 11.49
CA HIS A 289 -17.20 8.26 11.03
C HIS A 289 -17.75 7.08 11.85
N PRO A 290 -19.05 7.02 12.22
CA PRO A 290 -19.60 5.93 13.04
C PRO A 290 -19.31 4.51 12.54
N TYR A 291 -19.23 4.33 11.22
CA TYR A 291 -18.90 3.04 10.59
C TYR A 291 -17.43 2.60 10.79
N ILE A 292 -16.53 3.54 11.10
CA ILE A 292 -15.08 3.31 11.22
C ILE A 292 -14.61 3.48 12.67
N ASN A 293 -15.17 4.45 13.39
CA ASN A 293 -14.76 4.88 14.71
C ASN A 293 -14.83 3.78 15.79
N VAL A 294 -15.57 2.69 15.53
CA VAL A 294 -15.57 1.52 16.42
C VAL A 294 -14.18 0.88 16.58
N TRP A 295 -13.29 1.09 15.61
CA TRP A 295 -11.92 0.60 15.58
C TRP A 295 -10.88 1.65 15.98
N TYR A 296 -11.31 2.88 16.30
CA TYR A 296 -10.39 4.00 16.48
C TYR A 296 -9.44 3.75 17.64
N ASP A 297 -8.16 3.63 17.33
CA ASP A 297 -7.06 3.66 18.27
C ASP A 297 -6.14 4.85 17.97
N GLU A 298 -5.96 5.72 18.96
CA GLU A 298 -5.10 6.90 18.88
C GLU A 298 -3.65 6.55 18.54
N ALA A 299 -3.12 5.46 19.10
CA ALA A 299 -1.74 5.03 18.88
C ALA A 299 -1.50 4.54 17.45
N GLU A 300 -2.55 4.07 16.77
CA GLU A 300 -2.49 3.64 15.38
C GLU A 300 -2.74 4.81 14.42
N VAL A 301 -3.71 5.66 14.74
CA VAL A 301 -4.11 6.80 13.90
C VAL A 301 -3.04 7.88 13.88
N ASN A 302 -2.45 8.17 15.04
CA ASN A 302 -1.40 9.16 15.21
C ASN A 302 -0.05 8.51 15.52
N ALA A 303 0.16 7.27 15.03
CA ALA A 303 1.41 6.54 15.14
C ALA A 303 2.58 7.42 14.65
N VAL A 304 3.32 7.98 15.60
CA VAL A 304 4.61 8.61 15.33
C VAL A 304 5.55 7.46 15.01
N SER A 305 6.24 7.53 13.86
CA SER A 305 7.28 6.57 13.54
C SER A 305 8.22 6.47 14.75
N SER A 306 8.52 5.25 15.23
CA SER A 306 9.42 5.02 16.37
C SER A 306 10.89 5.33 16.03
N ALA A 307 11.18 5.68 14.77
CA ALA A 307 12.40 6.34 14.33
C ALA A 307 12.19 7.88 14.44
N PRO A 308 13.24 8.71 14.62
CA PRO A 308 13.09 10.17 14.57
C PRO A 308 12.19 10.52 13.38
N ALA A 309 11.07 11.21 13.65
CA ALA A 309 9.96 11.40 12.72
C ALA A 309 10.55 11.54 11.31
N PRO A 310 10.26 10.60 10.38
CA PRO A 310 10.94 10.57 9.10
C PRO A 310 10.91 11.99 8.55
N ALA A 311 12.10 12.55 8.31
CA ALA A 311 12.18 13.91 7.80
C ALA A 311 11.19 13.99 6.62
N PRO A 312 10.34 15.03 6.52
CA PRO A 312 9.37 15.13 5.44
C PRO A 312 10.04 14.78 4.12
N TYR A 313 9.38 13.96 3.29
CA TYR A 313 9.99 13.50 2.05
C TYR A 313 10.56 14.70 1.28
N ASP A 314 11.88 14.70 1.01
CA ASP A 314 12.54 15.83 0.35
C ASP A 314 11.97 16.00 -1.07
N HIS A 315 11.07 16.98 -1.20
CA HIS A 315 10.36 17.26 -2.44
C HIS A 315 11.29 17.71 -3.57
N SER A 316 12.51 18.16 -3.28
CA SER A 316 13.48 18.52 -4.32
C SER A 316 13.87 17.31 -5.18
N VAL A 317 13.76 16.08 -4.68
CA VAL A 317 13.95 14.84 -5.46
C VAL A 317 12.98 14.78 -6.65
N ASP A 318 11.78 15.33 -6.50
CA ASP A 318 10.74 15.33 -7.53
C ASP A 318 10.96 16.41 -8.59
N GLU A 319 11.73 17.45 -8.27
CA GLU A 319 12.05 18.56 -9.17
C GLU A 319 13.40 18.37 -9.86
N ARG A 320 14.32 17.60 -9.25
CA ARG A 320 15.61 17.27 -9.84
C ARG A 320 15.43 16.57 -11.20
N GLU A 321 16.09 17.14 -12.20
CA GLU A 321 16.28 16.53 -13.51
C GLU A 321 17.66 15.87 -13.55
N HIS A 322 17.66 14.54 -13.62
CA HIS A 322 18.86 13.73 -13.76
C HIS A 322 18.76 12.88 -15.02
N THR A 323 19.90 12.65 -15.65
CA THR A 323 20.02 11.64 -16.70
C THR A 323 19.80 10.25 -16.12
N VAL A 324 19.52 9.27 -16.98
CA VAL A 324 19.39 7.85 -16.55
C VAL A 324 20.63 7.39 -15.80
N GLN A 325 21.83 7.78 -16.25
CA GLN A 325 23.09 7.38 -15.62
C GLN A 325 23.24 7.95 -14.22
N GLN A 326 22.88 9.22 -14.02
CA GLN A 326 22.89 9.85 -12.69
C GLN A 326 21.88 9.20 -11.75
N TRP A 327 20.66 8.89 -12.22
CA TRP A 327 19.70 8.12 -11.41
C TRP A 327 20.21 6.73 -11.07
N LYS A 328 20.86 6.05 -12.03
CA LYS A 328 21.45 4.72 -11.83
C LYS A 328 22.52 4.76 -10.73
N GLU A 329 23.39 5.76 -10.74
CA GLU A 329 24.40 5.97 -9.69
C GLU A 329 23.77 6.23 -8.32
N LEU A 330 22.78 7.11 -8.24
CA LEU A 330 22.06 7.40 -7.00
C LEU A 330 21.36 6.16 -6.43
N ILE A 331 20.66 5.39 -7.26
CA ILE A 331 19.99 4.16 -6.81
C ILE A 331 21.04 3.14 -6.35
N TYR A 332 22.16 3.00 -7.07
CA TYR A 332 23.22 2.05 -6.72
C TYR A 332 23.81 2.34 -5.34
N GLN A 333 24.17 3.60 -5.08
CA GLN A 333 24.71 4.03 -3.79
C GLN A 333 23.73 3.76 -2.64
N GLU A 334 22.46 4.11 -2.83
CA GLU A 334 21.41 3.92 -1.84
C GLU A 334 21.12 2.44 -1.53
N VAL A 335 21.15 1.57 -2.56
CA VAL A 335 20.96 0.13 -2.39
C VAL A 335 22.14 -0.47 -1.63
N LEU A 336 23.39 -0.12 -1.97
CA LEU A 336 24.57 -0.62 -1.25
C LEU A 336 24.60 -0.16 0.21
N GLU A 337 24.27 1.11 0.48
CA GLU A 337 24.19 1.63 1.85
C GLU A 337 23.10 0.91 2.65
N TYR A 338 21.93 0.70 2.04
CA TYR A 338 20.82 0.00 2.68
C TYR A 338 21.16 -1.47 2.95
N GLU A 339 21.77 -2.16 1.98
CA GLU A 339 22.23 -3.54 2.13
C GLU A 339 23.24 -3.65 3.28
N GLN A 340 24.15 -2.69 3.46
CA GLN A 340 25.13 -2.70 4.56
C GLN A 340 24.51 -2.45 5.93
N THR A 341 23.56 -1.51 6.02
CA THR A 341 22.95 -1.08 7.29
C THR A 341 21.80 -1.99 7.73
N HIS A 342 21.11 -2.63 6.79
CA HIS A 342 19.98 -3.52 7.02
C HIS A 342 20.31 -4.99 6.75
N ASN A 343 21.59 -5.29 6.46
CA ASN A 343 22.17 -6.59 6.76
C ASN A 343 22.31 -6.77 8.28
N THR A 344 21.19 -6.84 9.00
CA THR A 344 21.12 -7.55 10.30
C THR A 344 21.28 -9.07 10.09
N LEU A 345 22.15 -9.43 9.16
CA LEU A 345 22.38 -10.71 8.51
C LEU A 345 23.91 -10.83 8.30
N GLY A 346 24.64 -10.84 9.42
CA GLY A 346 25.98 -11.42 9.51
C GLY A 346 27.11 -10.79 8.71
N ILE A 347 27.55 -9.59 9.08
CA ILE A 347 29.00 -9.29 9.10
C ILE A 347 29.31 -8.68 10.47
N ARG A 348 29.91 -9.48 11.38
CA ARG A 348 30.63 -8.90 12.51
C ARG A 348 31.76 -8.05 11.94
N PRO A 349 31.96 -6.79 12.36
CA PRO A 349 33.18 -6.08 12.04
C PRO A 349 34.34 -6.91 12.57
N VAL A 350 35.27 -7.29 11.69
CA VAL A 350 36.56 -7.83 12.10
C VAL A 350 37.19 -6.78 13.02
N GLY A 351 37.40 -7.17 14.27
CA GLY A 351 37.82 -6.28 15.34
C GLY A 351 39.06 -5.48 14.96
N SER A 352 38.95 -4.17 15.18
CA SER A 352 40.07 -3.25 15.30
C SER A 352 41.08 -3.78 16.33
N HIS A 353 42.34 -3.79 15.94
CA HIS A 353 43.50 -3.97 16.81
C HIS A 353 43.37 -3.23 18.13
N LEU A 354 43.44 -3.96 19.24
CA LEU A 354 43.84 -3.43 20.54
C LEU A 354 44.82 -4.42 21.17
N ASN A 355 46.08 -3.99 21.23
CA ASN A 355 47.12 -4.55 22.10
C ASN A 355 46.65 -4.58 23.55
N SER A 356 46.85 -5.69 24.25
CA SER A 356 47.42 -5.66 25.60
C SER A 356 47.97 -7.05 25.98
N GLN A 357 49.15 -7.01 26.58
CA GLN A 357 49.93 -8.13 27.08
C GLN A 357 49.36 -8.70 28.39
N THR A 358 49.62 -10.01 28.57
CA THR A 358 49.99 -10.73 29.82
C THR A 358 49.16 -10.54 31.10
N ASP A 359 48.51 -11.62 31.56
CA ASP A 359 48.99 -12.51 32.64
C ASP A 359 47.84 -13.30 33.27
N GLY A 360 48.11 -14.54 33.69
CA GLY A 360 47.27 -15.26 34.67
C GLY A 360 46.92 -16.71 34.35
N VAL A 361 47.87 -17.62 34.61
CA VAL A 361 47.68 -19.07 34.75
C VAL A 361 46.88 -19.37 36.02
N ILE A 362 45.83 -20.21 35.97
CA ILE A 362 45.48 -21.22 36.99
C ILE A 362 44.79 -22.42 36.29
N GLU A 363 45.46 -23.57 36.30
CA GLU A 363 44.93 -24.93 36.06
C GLU A 363 43.93 -25.33 37.14
N ILE A 364 42.93 -26.19 36.86
CA ILE A 364 42.70 -27.47 37.56
C ILE A 364 41.93 -28.45 36.63
N ASP A 365 42.47 -29.67 36.54
CA ASP A 365 41.97 -30.88 35.88
C ASP A 365 40.62 -31.43 36.38
N GLY A 366 40.02 -32.32 35.57
CA GLY A 366 38.93 -33.20 36.00
C GLY A 366 38.33 -34.10 34.91
N GLU A 367 39.04 -35.18 34.57
CA GLU A 367 38.54 -36.50 34.11
C GLU A 367 37.24 -36.94 34.83
N ALA A 368 36.36 -37.84 34.39
CA ALA A 368 36.23 -38.74 33.24
C ALA A 368 34.82 -39.39 33.25
N ASP A 369 34.51 -40.05 32.14
CA ASP A 369 33.80 -41.33 32.00
C ASP A 369 32.27 -41.50 32.13
N GLY A 370 31.75 -42.14 31.06
CA GLY A 370 30.83 -43.28 31.11
C GLY A 370 29.34 -42.95 31.04
N LEU A 371 28.45 -43.71 30.39
CA LEU A 371 28.49 -44.85 29.48
C LEU A 371 27.00 -45.26 29.27
N VAL A 372 26.70 -45.87 28.12
CA VAL A 372 25.59 -46.79 27.79
C VAL A 372 24.16 -46.26 27.47
N ASP A 373 23.92 -46.40 26.17
CA ASP A 373 22.73 -46.78 25.39
C ASP A 373 21.71 -47.76 26.03
N GLN A 374 20.42 -47.61 25.69
CA GLN A 374 19.49 -48.72 25.43
C GLN A 374 18.17 -48.24 24.81
N SER A 375 18.08 -48.37 23.49
CA SER A 375 16.98 -48.95 22.69
C SER A 375 15.60 -49.19 23.35
N THR A 376 14.50 -48.73 22.73
CA THR A 376 13.56 -49.55 21.91
C THR A 376 12.17 -48.92 21.70
N ASN A 377 11.70 -49.00 20.45
CA ASN A 377 10.34 -49.27 19.98
C ASN A 377 9.17 -48.29 20.25
N GLY A 378 8.68 -47.65 19.17
CA GLY A 378 7.24 -47.34 18.99
C GLY A 378 6.43 -48.58 18.61
N PRO A 379 5.23 -48.49 17.98
CA PRO A 379 4.44 -47.32 17.59
C PRO A 379 2.95 -47.42 18.03
N SER A 380 2.15 -46.37 17.81
CA SER A 380 0.85 -46.44 17.09
C SER A 380 -0.03 -45.20 17.32
N ASN A 381 -0.42 -44.60 16.20
CA ASN A 381 -1.57 -43.70 16.02
C ASN A 381 -2.68 -44.57 15.39
N PRO A 382 -3.97 -44.43 15.73
CA PRO A 382 -4.82 -43.62 14.83
C PRO A 382 -6.08 -43.02 15.51
N PHE A 383 -6.46 -41.78 15.15
CA PHE A 383 -7.87 -41.42 15.07
C PHE A 383 -8.18 -40.52 13.87
N ASN A 384 -9.38 -40.77 13.34
CA ASN A 384 -9.77 -40.66 11.96
C ASN A 384 -10.83 -39.56 11.77
N ARG A 385 -10.96 -39.14 10.52
CA ARG A 385 -11.91 -38.18 9.93
C ARG A 385 -13.37 -38.36 10.35
N ARG A 386 -14.10 -37.24 10.44
CA ARG A 386 -15.52 -37.06 10.02
C ARG A 386 -15.65 -35.65 9.42
N ARG A 387 -15.80 -35.55 8.09
CA ARG A 387 -17.03 -35.48 7.29
C ARG A 387 -17.60 -34.08 7.24
#